data_AF-A0A095Y7S5-F1
#
_entry.id   AF-A0A095Y7S5-F1
#
_cell.length_a   1.000
_cell.length_b   1.000
_cell.length_c   1.000
_cell.angle_alpha   90.00
_cell.angle_beta   90.00
_cell.angle_gamma   90.00
#
_symmetry.space_group_name_H-M   'P 1'
#
loop_
_entity.id
_entity.type
_entity.pdbx_description
1 polymer ?
#
loop_
_entity_poly.entity_id
_entity_poly.type
_entity_poly.pdbx_seq_one_letter_code
_entity_poly.pdbx_strand_id
1 'polypeptide(L)'
;MPLVASELCGDLPVRELVTPSSGATCAEEREWFEYEAAVAASLISLELVRDLEEPTQRRIVVALEGEPVWENAQAILVDGLESEPLVRRACAATTQEEADEAVEELMDAFLEWFDVSERAQLCQALNARE
;
A
#
# COMPACT_ATOMS: atom_id res chain seq x y z
N MET A 1 3.78 21.39 -4.06
CA MET A 1 4.70 20.59 -4.90
C MET A 1 3.96 19.29 -5.21
N PRO A 2 3.99 18.76 -6.46
CA PRO A 2 3.26 17.53 -6.75
C PRO A 2 3.76 16.41 -5.84
N LEU A 3 2.83 15.63 -5.32
CA LEU A 3 3.14 14.55 -4.39
C LEU A 3 3.90 13.45 -5.12
N VAL A 4 5.07 13.08 -4.59
CA VAL A 4 5.90 12.01 -5.16
C VAL A 4 6.35 11.05 -4.06
N ALA A 5 6.27 9.75 -4.33
CA ALA A 5 6.61 8.71 -3.35
C ALA A 5 8.08 8.76 -2.88
N SER A 6 9.00 9.31 -3.68
CA SER A 6 10.41 9.48 -3.30
C SER A 6 10.59 10.33 -2.04
N GLU A 7 9.63 11.20 -1.70
CA GLU A 7 9.65 11.99 -0.45
C GLU A 7 9.45 11.12 0.80
N LEU A 8 8.87 9.93 0.67
CA LEU A 8 8.77 8.93 1.74
C LEU A 8 9.93 7.93 1.74
N CYS A 9 10.43 7.60 0.56
CA CYS A 9 11.23 6.39 0.37
C CYS A 9 12.74 6.58 0.37
N GLY A 10 13.29 7.80 0.32
CA GLY A 10 14.74 8.00 0.34
C GLY A 10 15.49 7.07 -0.63
N ASP A 11 16.47 6.32 -0.12
CA ASP A 11 17.30 5.35 -0.88
C ASP A 11 16.69 3.94 -0.99
N LEU A 12 15.48 3.73 -0.47
CA LEU A 12 14.75 2.46 -0.60
C LEU A 12 14.34 2.21 -2.06
N PRO A 13 13.98 0.95 -2.41
CA PRO A 13 13.34 0.68 -3.68
C PRO A 13 12.19 1.65 -3.92
N VAL A 14 12.15 2.22 -5.14
CA VAL A 14 11.16 3.21 -5.57
C VAL A 14 9.78 2.65 -5.24
N ARG A 15 9.03 3.24 -4.33
CA ARG A 15 7.63 2.80 -4.11
C ARG A 15 6.72 3.56 -5.05
N GLU A 16 5.72 2.89 -5.63
CA GLU A 16 4.74 3.59 -6.45
C GLU A 16 3.62 4.14 -5.59
N LEU A 17 3.13 5.31 -6.00
CA LEU A 17 2.03 5.99 -5.36
C LEU A 17 0.71 5.61 -6.03
N VAL A 18 -0.29 5.27 -5.21
CA VAL A 18 -1.69 5.15 -5.61
C VAL A 18 -2.50 6.19 -4.83
N THR A 19 -3.43 6.86 -5.50
CA THR A 19 -4.32 7.85 -4.87
C THR A 19 -5.76 7.37 -4.96
N PRO A 20 -6.55 7.48 -3.88
CA PRO A 20 -7.99 7.23 -3.93
C PRO A 20 -8.70 8.08 -4.97
N SER A 21 -9.85 7.57 -5.43
CA SER A 21 -10.78 8.32 -6.26
C SER A 21 -11.18 9.63 -5.60
N SER A 22 -11.28 10.70 -6.38
CA SER A 22 -11.71 12.01 -5.90
C SER A 22 -13.25 12.15 -5.91
N GLY A 23 -13.78 13.07 -5.10
CA GLY A 23 -15.18 13.49 -5.20
C GLY A 23 -16.14 12.79 -4.24
N ALA A 24 -15.63 12.17 -3.18
CA ALA A 24 -16.45 11.67 -2.08
C ALA A 24 -17.31 12.82 -1.50
N THR A 25 -18.59 12.57 -1.30
CA THR A 25 -19.55 13.53 -0.76
C THR A 25 -19.79 13.34 0.74
N CYS A 26 -19.42 12.17 1.28
CA CYS A 26 -19.50 11.85 2.70
C CYS A 26 -18.28 11.04 3.19
N ALA A 27 -18.23 10.77 4.50
CA ALA A 27 -17.14 10.01 5.11
C ALA A 27 -17.12 8.54 4.67
N GLU A 28 -18.29 7.91 4.51
CA GLU A 28 -18.41 6.52 4.07
C GLU A 28 -17.89 6.32 2.64
N GLU A 29 -18.20 7.22 1.71
CA GLU A 29 -17.65 7.18 0.35
C GLU A 29 -16.12 7.38 0.35
N ARG A 30 -15.60 8.20 1.26
CA ARG A 30 -14.15 8.41 1.39
C ARG A 30 -13.45 7.14 1.87
N GLU A 31 -13.99 6.51 2.91
CA GLU A 31 -13.49 5.23 3.43
C GLU A 31 -13.52 4.15 2.34
N TRP A 32 -14.60 4.11 1.54
CA TRP A 32 -14.69 3.19 0.41
C TRP A 32 -13.62 3.45 -0.65
N PHE A 33 -13.37 4.70 -1.04
CA PHE A 33 -12.32 5.03 -2.02
C PHE A 33 -10.91 4.72 -1.50
N GLU A 34 -10.67 4.95 -0.21
CA GLU A 34 -9.42 4.57 0.46
C GLU A 34 -9.22 3.05 0.42
N TYR A 35 -10.26 2.29 0.74
CA TYR A 35 -10.24 0.83 0.66
C TYR A 35 -10.03 0.32 -0.77
N GLU A 36 -10.75 0.86 -1.76
CA GLU A 36 -10.60 0.47 -3.17
C GLU A 36 -9.17 0.72 -3.67
N ALA A 37 -8.58 1.87 -3.32
CA ALA A 37 -7.19 2.18 -3.63
C ALA A 37 -6.21 1.25 -2.92
N ALA A 38 -6.47 0.89 -1.67
CA ALA A 38 -5.67 -0.07 -0.92
C ALA A 38 -5.69 -1.47 -1.55
N VAL A 39 -6.89 -1.93 -1.95
CA VAL A 39 -7.05 -3.20 -2.67
C VAL A 39 -6.32 -3.14 -4.02
N ALA A 40 -6.51 -2.08 -4.80
CA ALA A 40 -5.85 -1.92 -6.10
C ALA A 40 -4.32 -1.90 -5.99
N ALA A 41 -3.78 -1.14 -5.03
CA ALA A 41 -2.34 -1.10 -4.74
C ALA A 41 -1.82 -2.49 -4.35
N SER A 42 -2.57 -3.21 -3.51
CA SER A 42 -2.21 -4.54 -3.09
C SER A 42 -2.21 -5.51 -4.28
N LEU A 43 -3.25 -5.51 -5.11
CA LEU A 43 -3.33 -6.35 -6.32
C LEU A 43 -2.16 -6.10 -7.29
N ILE A 44 -1.79 -4.84 -7.52
CA ILE A 44 -0.60 -4.50 -8.33
C ILE A 44 0.67 -5.08 -7.69
N SER A 45 0.80 -4.97 -6.37
CA SER A 45 1.90 -5.58 -5.62
C SER A 45 1.92 -7.11 -5.81
N LEU A 46 0.75 -7.77 -5.74
CA LEU A 46 0.63 -9.22 -5.96
C LEU A 46 1.07 -9.62 -7.37
N GLU A 47 0.63 -8.88 -8.39
CA GLU A 47 1.00 -9.13 -9.78
C GLU A 47 2.52 -9.01 -9.97
N LEU A 48 3.14 -8.02 -9.34
CA LEU A 48 4.60 -7.86 -9.36
C LEU A 48 5.32 -8.99 -8.64
N VAL A 49 4.81 -9.45 -7.48
CA VAL A 49 5.41 -10.60 -6.76
C VAL A 49 5.33 -11.85 -7.61
N ARG A 50 4.22 -12.05 -8.31
CA ARG A 50 4.04 -13.19 -9.21
C ARG A 50 5.04 -13.16 -10.36
N ASP A 51 5.32 -11.98 -10.89
CA ASP A 51 6.06 -11.83 -12.14
C ASP A 51 7.58 -11.59 -11.94
N LEU A 52 8.04 -11.26 -10.71
CA LEU A 52 9.44 -10.97 -10.39
C LEU A 52 10.06 -12.01 -9.43
N GLU A 53 11.30 -12.43 -9.71
CA GLU A 53 12.07 -13.35 -8.86
C GLU A 53 12.69 -12.66 -7.61
N GLU A 54 12.79 -11.33 -7.63
CA GLU A 54 13.43 -10.50 -6.59
C GLU A 54 12.41 -9.73 -5.73
N PRO A 55 12.80 -9.25 -4.51
CA PRO A 55 11.87 -8.61 -3.58
C PRO A 55 11.11 -7.44 -4.20
N THR A 56 9.82 -7.39 -3.89
CA THR A 56 8.86 -6.55 -4.59
C THR A 56 8.88 -5.09 -4.18
N GLN A 57 8.60 -4.28 -5.18
CA GLN A 57 8.41 -2.85 -5.07
C GLN A 57 7.12 -2.56 -4.27
N ARG A 58 7.25 -2.11 -3.02
CA ARG A 58 6.08 -1.79 -2.19
C ARG A 58 5.27 -0.62 -2.75
N ARG A 59 3.99 -0.59 -2.44
CA ARG A 59 3.06 0.47 -2.79
C ARG A 59 2.74 1.36 -1.59
N ILE A 60 2.49 2.62 -1.89
CA ILE A 60 2.02 3.61 -0.93
C ILE A 60 0.71 4.17 -1.47
N VAL A 61 -0.35 4.04 -0.69
CA VAL A 61 -1.58 4.78 -0.92
C VAL A 61 -1.53 6.05 -0.11
N VAL A 62 -1.78 7.20 -0.74
CA VAL A 62 -1.97 8.46 -0.01
C VAL A 62 -3.40 8.90 -0.23
N ALA A 63 -4.20 8.89 0.85
CA ALA A 63 -5.53 9.45 0.84
C ALA A 63 -5.44 10.97 0.72
N LEU A 64 -6.22 11.56 -0.19
CA LEU A 64 -6.14 12.98 -0.52
C LEU A 64 -7.52 13.63 -0.49
N GLU A 65 -7.54 14.89 -0.06
CA GLU A 65 -8.69 15.78 -0.22
C GLU A 65 -8.31 16.96 -1.13
N GLY A 66 -8.43 16.75 -2.45
CA GLY A 66 -8.15 17.78 -3.46
C GLY A 66 -6.96 17.43 -4.36
N GLU A 67 -6.13 18.43 -4.68
CA GLU A 67 -4.95 18.26 -5.54
C GLU A 67 -3.92 17.31 -4.91
N PRO A 68 -3.13 16.56 -5.71
CA PRO A 68 -2.13 15.62 -5.22
C PRO A 68 -0.89 16.37 -4.72
N VAL A 69 -1.03 16.98 -3.55
CA VAL A 69 0.02 17.68 -2.80
C VAL A 69 -0.07 17.26 -1.34
N TRP A 70 1.04 17.31 -0.60
CA TRP A 70 1.09 16.83 0.79
C TRP A 70 0.16 17.56 1.74
N GLU A 71 -0.15 18.83 1.45
CA GLU A 71 -1.09 19.64 2.23
C GLU A 71 -2.52 19.08 2.20
N ASN A 72 -2.85 18.31 1.17
CA ASN A 72 -4.15 17.68 1.01
C ASN A 72 -4.15 16.21 1.45
N ALA A 73 -3.00 15.65 1.84
CA ALA A 73 -2.93 14.29 2.35
C ALA A 73 -3.72 14.17 3.65
N GLN A 74 -4.52 13.11 3.76
CA GLN A 74 -5.36 12.78 4.91
C GLN A 74 -4.84 11.55 5.66
N ALA A 75 -4.29 10.58 4.92
CA ALA A 75 -3.69 9.38 5.47
C ALA A 75 -2.61 8.84 4.54
N ILE A 76 -1.69 8.06 5.09
CA ILE A 76 -0.67 7.33 4.35
C ILE A 76 -0.86 5.85 4.68
N LEU A 77 -1.00 5.00 3.66
CA LEU A 77 -1.08 3.57 3.82
C LEU A 77 0.07 2.91 3.07
N VAL A 78 0.72 1.92 3.69
CA VAL A 78 1.95 1.32 3.16
C VAL A 78 1.84 -0.21 3.18
N ASP A 79 2.31 -0.88 2.11
CA ASP A 79 2.37 -2.35 2.07
C ASP A 79 3.06 -2.89 3.34
N GLY A 80 2.35 -3.78 4.03
CA GLY A 80 2.86 -4.48 5.20
C GLY A 80 4.07 -5.34 4.85
N LEU A 81 4.96 -5.55 5.83
CA LEU A 81 6.12 -6.43 5.62
C LEU A 81 5.71 -7.88 5.31
N GLU A 82 4.55 -8.29 5.79
CA GLU A 82 4.04 -9.65 5.72
C GLU A 82 3.28 -9.92 4.42
N SER A 83 2.94 -8.88 3.65
CA SER A 83 2.18 -9.03 2.41
C SER A 83 2.93 -9.91 1.40
N GLU A 84 4.23 -9.67 1.18
CA GLU A 84 5.07 -10.41 0.22
C GLU A 84 5.12 -11.94 0.46
N PRO A 85 5.45 -12.46 1.66
CA PRO A 85 5.42 -13.89 1.91
C PRO A 85 4.02 -14.51 1.80
N LEU A 86 2.96 -13.79 2.17
CA LEU A 86 1.58 -14.25 2.01
C LEU A 86 1.18 -14.37 0.53
N VAL A 87 1.60 -13.43 -0.33
CA VAL A 87 1.39 -13.55 -1.78
C VAL A 87 2.06 -14.81 -2.32
N ARG A 88 3.34 -15.01 -1.99
CA ARG A 88 4.09 -16.18 -2.48
C ARG A 88 3.43 -17.48 -2.02
N ARG A 89 2.91 -17.50 -0.78
CA ARG A 89 2.15 -18.64 -0.24
C ARG A 89 0.89 -18.90 -1.05
N ALA A 90 0.09 -17.87 -1.33
CA ALA A 90 -1.11 -17.98 -2.17
C ALA A 90 -0.78 -18.46 -3.59
N CYS A 91 0.31 -17.97 -4.21
CA CYS A 91 0.73 -18.41 -5.54
C CYS A 91 1.30 -19.83 -5.58
N ALA A 92 1.93 -20.29 -4.49
CA ALA A 92 2.49 -21.63 -4.37
C ALA A 92 1.46 -22.69 -3.94
N ALA A 93 0.26 -22.26 -3.51
CA ALA A 93 -0.81 -23.13 -3.06
C ALA A 93 -1.17 -24.16 -4.15
N THR A 94 -1.33 -25.42 -3.73
CA THR A 94 -1.68 -26.53 -4.62
C THR A 94 -3.11 -26.98 -4.44
N THR A 95 -3.77 -26.49 -3.40
CA THR A 95 -5.18 -26.74 -3.11
C THR A 95 -5.94 -25.42 -2.97
N GLN A 96 -7.27 -25.49 -3.12
CA GLN A 96 -8.13 -24.33 -2.93
C GLN A 96 -8.10 -23.85 -1.47
N GLU A 97 -8.09 -24.77 -0.50
CA GLU A 97 -8.06 -24.44 0.93
C GLU A 97 -6.79 -23.67 1.32
N GLU A 98 -5.63 -24.10 0.83
CA GLU A 98 -4.35 -23.38 1.02
C GLU A 98 -4.36 -21.98 0.42
N ALA A 99 -4.98 -21.81 -0.77
CA ALA A 99 -5.09 -20.52 -1.43
C ALA A 99 -6.04 -19.59 -0.67
N ASP A 100 -7.21 -20.11 -0.27
CA ASP A 100 -8.23 -19.35 0.46
C ASP A 100 -7.69 -18.85 1.81
N GLU A 101 -6.97 -19.70 2.58
CA GLU A 101 -6.33 -19.31 3.84
C GLU A 101 -5.25 -18.24 3.66
N ALA A 102 -4.41 -18.37 2.62
CA ALA A 102 -3.39 -17.36 2.30
C ALA A 102 -3.98 -16.01 1.87
N VAL A 103 -5.10 -16.02 1.14
CA VAL A 103 -5.81 -14.80 0.75
C VAL A 103 -6.50 -14.17 1.95
N GLU A 104 -7.11 -14.95 2.85
CA GLU A 104 -7.72 -14.44 4.08
C GLU A 104 -6.69 -13.69 4.95
N GLU A 105 -5.54 -14.31 5.21
CA GLU A 105 -4.45 -13.65 5.96
C GLU A 105 -3.91 -12.41 5.24
N LEU A 106 -3.83 -12.44 3.90
CA LEU A 106 -3.39 -11.30 3.11
C LEU A 106 -4.35 -10.10 3.22
N MET A 107 -5.66 -10.35 3.30
CA MET A 107 -6.69 -9.32 3.49
C MET A 107 -6.55 -8.63 4.86
N ASP A 108 -6.20 -9.40 5.89
CA ASP A 108 -5.95 -8.87 7.24
C ASP A 108 -4.59 -8.16 7.35
N ALA A 109 -3.61 -8.58 6.54
CA ALA A 109 -2.28 -7.98 6.44
C ALA A 109 -2.19 -6.86 5.38
N PHE A 110 -3.33 -6.31 4.96
CA PHE A 110 -3.34 -5.16 4.07
C PHE A 110 -2.68 -3.92 4.69
N LEU A 111 -2.46 -2.92 3.83
CA LEU A 111 -1.66 -1.73 4.10
C LEU A 111 -1.74 -1.23 5.55
N GLU A 112 -0.59 -1.02 6.17
CA GLU A 112 -0.52 -0.38 7.48
C GLU A 112 -0.94 1.10 7.34
N TRP A 113 -1.91 1.52 8.16
CA TRP A 113 -2.44 2.89 8.16
C TRP A 113 -1.61 3.80 9.08
N PHE A 114 -1.25 4.99 8.57
CA PHE A 114 -0.52 6.03 9.30
C PHE A 114 -1.19 7.38 9.11
N ASP A 115 -1.20 8.16 10.19
CA ASP A 115 -1.59 9.56 10.13
C ASP A 115 -0.53 10.37 9.38
N VAL A 116 -0.94 11.44 8.69
CA VAL A 116 -0.02 12.28 7.91
C VAL A 116 1.01 12.98 8.78
N SER A 117 0.72 13.23 10.06
CA SER A 117 1.69 13.76 11.01
C SER A 117 2.84 12.78 11.29
N GLU A 118 2.62 11.48 11.10
CA GLU A 118 3.63 10.44 11.29
C GLU A 118 4.60 10.36 10.11
N ARG A 119 4.35 11.10 9.02
CA ARG A 119 5.13 11.08 7.78
C ARG A 119 6.65 11.07 8.02
N ALA A 120 7.16 11.98 8.86
CA ALA A 120 8.60 12.08 9.09
C ALA A 120 9.18 10.85 9.80
N GLN A 121 8.43 10.26 10.74
CA GLN A 121 8.82 9.05 11.46
C GLN A 121 8.70 7.83 10.55
N LEU A 122 7.63 7.78 9.74
CA LEU A 122 7.44 6.76 8.72
C LEU A 122 8.58 6.77 7.70
N CYS A 123 8.97 7.95 7.17
CA CYS A 123 10.15 8.09 6.32
C CYS A 123 11.38 7.47 6.99
N GLN A 124 11.64 7.78 8.26
CA GLN A 124 12.80 7.23 8.97
C GLN A 124 12.70 5.71 9.14
N ALA A 125 11.53 5.20 9.54
CA ALA A 125 11.30 3.78 9.76
C ALA A 125 11.42 2.96 8.47
N LEU A 126 10.91 3.51 7.35
CA LEU A 126 11.07 2.88 6.05
C LEU A 126 12.55 2.85 5.66
N ASN A 127 13.30 3.93 5.86
CA ASN A 127 14.73 4.03 5.50
C ASN A 127 15.67 3.27 6.45
N ALA A 128 15.28 3.01 7.70
CA ALA A 128 16.12 2.36 8.71
C ALA A 128 16.03 0.84 8.74
N ARG A 129 15.04 0.25 8.04
CA ARG A 129 14.90 -1.20 7.89
C ARG A 129 15.83 -1.69 6.75
N GLU A 130 17.13 -1.69 7.04
CA GLU A 130 18.20 -2.44 6.34
C GLU A 130 18.65 -3.62 7.20
#